data_AF-A0A944N6H6-F1
#
_entry.id   AF-A0A944N6H6-F1
#
_cell.length_a   1.000
_cell.length_b   1.000
_cell.length_c   1.000
_cell.angle_alpha   90.00
_cell.angle_beta   90.00
_cell.angle_gamma   90.00
#
_symmetry.space_group_name_H-M   'P 1'
#
loop_
_entity.id
_entity.type
_entity.pdbx_description
1 polymer ?
#
loop_
_entity_poly.entity_id
_entity_poly.type
_entity_poly.pdbx_seq_one_letter_code
_entity_poly.pdbx_strand_id
1 'polypeptide(L)' 'MDFETKMKRLESIVTTLEDGALTLEDSIEKFEEGVSLFKDCQERLAKSERKIKKLTDSLKDEEL' A
#
# COMPACT_ATOMS: atom_id res chain seq x y z
N MET A 1 -4.65 -7.45 -7.83
CA MET A 1 -3.66 -6.42 -8.21
C MET A 1 -2.38 -6.63 -7.43
N ASP A 2 -1.23 -6.44 -8.07
CA ASP A 2 0.08 -6.38 -7.41
C ASP A 2 0.29 -5.05 -6.65
N PHE A 3 1.47 -4.84 -6.08
CA PHE A 3 1.71 -3.71 -5.17
C PHE A 3 1.80 -2.41 -5.97
N GLU A 4 2.52 -2.47 -7.08
CA GLU A 4 2.78 -1.40 -8.02
C GLU A 4 1.48 -0.89 -8.64
N THR A 5 0.57 -1.80 -8.99
CA THR A 5 -0.76 -1.44 -9.50
C THR A 5 -1.61 -0.77 -8.43
N LYS A 6 -1.59 -1.27 -7.19
CA LYS A 6 -2.32 -0.63 -6.08
C LYS A 6 -1.78 0.75 -5.76
N MET A 7 -0.45 0.92 -5.80
CA MET A 7 0.19 2.21 -5.55
C MET A 7 -0.19 3.23 -6.62
N LYS A 8 -0.12 2.86 -7.89
CA LYS A 8 -0.58 3.71 -9.00
C LYS A 8 -2.06 4.10 -8.87
N ARG A 9 -2.90 3.16 -8.41
CA ARG A 9 -4.32 3.46 -8.18
C ARG A 9 -4.50 4.44 -7.02
N LEU A 10 -3.75 4.27 -5.93
CA LEU A 10 -3.77 5.17 -4.78
C LEU A 10 -3.34 6.59 -5.18
N GLU A 11 -2.26 6.72 -5.95
CA GLU A 11 -1.81 8.00 -6.52
C GLU A 11 -2.90 8.66 -7.36
N SER A 12 -3.54 7.90 -8.26
CA SER A 12 -4.65 8.39 -9.07
C SER A 12 -5.85 8.87 -8.23
N ILE A 13 -6.18 8.16 -7.15
CA ILE A 13 -7.25 8.57 -6.22
C ILE A 13 -6.88 9.89 -5.55
N VAL A 14 -5.65 10.04 -5.04
CA VAL A 14 -5.17 11.28 -4.42
C VAL A 14 -5.28 12.44 -5.40
N THR A 15 -4.77 12.28 -6.63
CA THR A 15 -4.89 13.33 -7.65
C THR A 15 -6.34 13.69 -7.96
N THR A 16 -7.24 12.70 -8.01
CA THR A 16 -8.67 12.97 -8.27
C THR A 16 -9.32 13.74 -7.11
N LEU A 17 -8.97 13.42 -5.86
CA LEU A 17 -9.47 14.13 -4.68
C LEU A 17 -8.94 15.56 -4.60
N GLU A 18 -7.68 15.78 -4.99
CA GLU A 18 -7.04 17.11 -5.01
C GLU A 18 -7.59 18.03 -6.11
N ASP A 19 -8.07 17.47 -7.23
CA ASP A 19 -8.67 18.24 -8.33
C ASP A 19 -10.00 18.91 -7.94
N GLY A 20 -10.68 18.39 -6.92
CA GLY A 20 -11.86 19.04 -6.32
C GLY A 20 -13.12 19.06 -7.21
N ALA A 21 -13.10 18.38 -8.36
CA ALA A 21 -14.24 18.29 -9.28
C ALA A 21 -15.30 17.25 -8.86
N LEU A 22 -15.05 16.48 -7.80
CA LEU A 22 -15.94 15.43 -7.32
C LEU A 22 -17.09 15.98 -6.47
N THR A 23 -18.23 15.29 -6.51
CA THR A 23 -19.29 15.49 -5.51
C THR A 23 -18.84 14.99 -4.14
N LEU A 24 -19.60 15.34 -3.09
CA LEU A 24 -19.31 14.84 -1.75
C LEU A 24 -19.42 13.31 -1.67
N GLU A 25 -20.48 12.72 -2.23
CA GLU A 25 -20.62 11.26 -2.26
C GLU A 25 -19.45 10.59 -2.99
N ASP A 26 -19.08 11.07 -4.18
CA ASP A 26 -17.96 10.51 -4.95
C ASP A 26 -16.63 10.64 -4.20
N SER A 27 -16.43 11.75 -3.49
CA SER A 27 -15.23 12.00 -2.68
C SER A 27 -15.12 11.00 -1.53
N ILE A 28 -16.24 10.66 -0.89
CA ILE A 28 -16.29 9.66 0.18
C ILE A 28 -15.96 8.28 -0.37
N GLU A 29 -16.57 7.87 -1.49
CA GLU A 29 -16.28 6.58 -2.12
C GLU A 29 -14.80 6.44 -2.51
N LYS A 30 -14.22 7.49 -3.12
CA LYS A 30 -12.80 7.53 -3.49
C LYS A 30 -11.89 7.46 -2.27
N PHE A 31 -12.26 8.13 -1.19
CA PHE A 31 -11.51 8.08 0.06
C PHE A 31 -11.52 6.67 0.68
N GLU A 32 -12.69 6.02 0.74
CA GLU A 32 -12.81 4.64 1.23
C GLU A 32 -11.97 3.65 0.42
N GLU A 33 -12.02 3.77 -0.92
CA GLU A 33 -11.17 3.01 -1.84
C GLU A 33 -9.68 3.22 -1.53
N GLY A 34 -9.27 4.48 -1.37
CA GLY A 34 -7.89 4.84 -1.03
C GLY A 34 -7.42 4.24 0.31
N VAL A 35 -8.25 4.31 1.34
CA VAL A 35 -7.95 3.74 2.67
C VAL A 35 -7.79 2.22 2.59
N SER A 36 -8.65 1.53 1.83
CA SER A 36 -8.52 0.09 1.63
C SER A 36 -7.23 -0.28 0.91
N LEU A 37 -6.90 0.43 -0.17
CA LEU A 37 -5.66 0.20 -0.93
C LEU A 37 -4.41 0.46 -0.09
N PHE A 38 -4.43 1.51 0.74
CA PHE A 38 -3.34 1.84 1.64
C PHE A 38 -3.08 0.73 2.66
N LYS A 39 -4.14 0.22 3.33
CA LYS A 39 -4.03 -0.88 4.29
C LYS A 39 -3.42 -2.14 3.65
N ASP A 40 -3.92 -2.51 2.47
CA ASP A 40 -3.40 -3.64 1.70
C ASP A 40 -1.90 -3.50 1.37
N CYS A 41 -1.48 -2.28 1.01
CA CYS A 41 -0.07 -1.99 0.71
C CYS A 41 0.80 -2.12 1.96
N GLN A 42 0.36 -1.57 3.09
CA GLN A 42 1.07 -1.69 4.37
C GLN A 42 1.23 -3.14 4.80
N GLU A 43 0.19 -3.96 4.70
CA GLU A 43 0.25 -5.38 5.06
C GLU A 43 1.26 -6.15 4.21
N ARG A 44 1.29 -5.87 2.90
CA ARG A 44 2.26 -6.47 1.97
C ARG A 44 3.69 -6.05 2.29
N LEU A 45 3.93 -4.79 2.62
CA LEU A 45 5.23 -4.30 3.04
C LEU A 45 5.68 -4.98 4.33
N ALA A 46 4.83 -5.01 5.36
CA ALA A 46 5.13 -5.66 6.63
C ALA A 46 5.46 -7.16 6.46
N LYS A 47 4.73 -7.86 5.58
CA LYS A 47 5.03 -9.26 5.26
C LYS A 47 6.39 -9.42 4.56
N SER A 48 6.72 -8.50 3.66
CA SER A 48 7.97 -8.51 2.92
C SER A 48 9.17 -8.22 3.84
N GLU A 49 9.05 -7.21 4.71
CA GLU A 49 10.04 -6.89 5.75
C GLU A 49 10.30 -8.07 6.67
N ARG A 50 9.24 -8.74 7.15
CA ARG A 50 9.37 -9.95 7.98
C ARG A 50 10.12 -11.07 7.26
N LYS A 51 9.88 -11.24 5.95
CA LYS A 51 10.58 -12.25 5.15
C LYS A 51 12.06 -11.92 5.02
N ILE A 52 12.39 -10.66 4.74
CA ILE A 52 13.78 -10.17 4.67
C ILE A 52 14.47 -10.41 6.02
N LYS A 53 13.84 -9.98 7.13
CA LYS A 53 14.39 -10.16 8.46
C LYS A 53 14.72 -11.63 8.77
N LYS A 54 13.79 -12.55 8.49
CA LYS A 54 14.03 -13.99 8.71
C LYS A 54 15.21 -14.51 7.91
N LEU A 55 15.33 -14.12 6.64
CA LEU A 55 16.45 -14.52 5.80
C LEU A 55 17.78 -13.94 6.32
N THR A 56 17.79 -12.68 6.75
CA THR A 56 18.97 -12.04 7.33
C THR A 56 19.39 -12.67 8.66
N ASP A 57 18.43 -13.02 9.52
CA ASP A 57 18.72 -13.68 10.79
C ASP A 57 19.30 -15.10 10.54
N SER A 58 18.71 -15.88 9.63
CA SER A 58 19.24 -17.20 9.25
C SER A 58 20.66 -17.14 8.67
N LEU A 59 21.00 -16.12 7.88
CA LEU A 59 22.36 -15.96 7.35
C LEU A 59 23.38 -15.67 8.46
N LYS A 60 22.99 -14.99 9.55
CA LYS A 60 23.89 -14.72 10.69
C LYS A 60 24.14 -15.96 11.53
N ASP A 61 23.14 -16.84 11.64
CA ASP A 61 23.26 -18.08 12.41
C ASP A 61 24.19 -19.12 11.74
N GLU A 62 24.40 -19.02 10.42
CA GLU A 62 25.33 -19.89 9.65
C GLU A 62 26.80 -19.41 9.68
N GLU A 63 27.06 -18.17 10.11
CA GLU A 63 28.41 -17.59 10.24
C GLU A 63 29.02 -17.78 11.66
N LEU A 64 28.29 -18.41 12.59
CA LEU A 64 28.71 -18.74 13.96
C LEU A 64 29.05 -20.23 14.11
#